data_AF-A0A969YPV0-F1
#
_entry.id   AF-A0A969YPV0-F1
#
_cell.length_a   1.000
_cell.length_b   1.000
_cell.length_c   1.000
_cell.angle_alpha   90.00
_cell.angle_beta   90.00
_cell.angle_gamma   90.00
#
_symmetry.space_group_name_H-M   'P 1'
#
loop_
_entity.id
_entity.type
_entity.pdbx_description
1 polymer ?
#
loop_
_entity_poly.entity_id
_entity_poly.type
_entity_poly.pdbx_seq_one_letter_code
_entity_poly.pdbx_strand_id
1 'polypeptide(L)'
;MSTFSSRAASIWECVESAPVRPIDLERIGPGIKRLPPSYWEPRMLFSGASDARVKELTGEFPHTVASRKSTHPLFVLKTLQNLAQRVCPCSTKDWGVRRYIRKGCVLHYSEKVTDRVSYLVESCSFNLPMDPAFTDSLVFLGQVPEECLEERGT
;
A
#
# COMPACT_ATOMS: atom_id res chain seq x y z
N MET A 1 -24.60 52.82 6.76
CA MET A 1 -23.66 52.08 7.63
C MET A 1 -24.09 50.63 7.63
N SER A 2 -23.53 49.82 6.73
CA SER A 2 -23.88 48.40 6.61
C SER A 2 -22.99 47.57 7.53
N THR A 3 -23.60 46.87 8.48
CA THR A 3 -22.94 45.90 9.35
C THR A 3 -22.64 44.63 8.56
N PHE A 4 -21.35 44.35 8.34
CA PHE A 4 -20.90 43.08 7.75
C PHE A 4 -21.15 41.93 8.74
N SER A 5 -21.78 40.87 8.22
CA SER A 5 -22.16 39.66 8.94
C SER A 5 -20.94 38.79 9.27
N SER A 6 -20.69 38.57 10.56
CA SER A 6 -19.60 37.74 11.12
C SER A 6 -19.89 36.23 10.99
N ARG A 7 -20.05 35.72 9.77
CA ARG A 7 -20.34 34.29 9.52
C ARG A 7 -19.27 33.53 8.72
N ALA A 8 -18.13 34.16 8.43
CA ALA A 8 -17.11 33.59 7.55
C ALA A 8 -15.91 32.92 8.26
N ALA A 9 -15.97 32.69 9.58
CA ALA A 9 -14.80 32.22 10.34
C ALA A 9 -14.78 30.70 10.68
N SER A 10 -15.87 29.94 10.47
CA SER A 10 -15.95 28.54 10.93
C SER A 10 -15.70 27.47 9.85
N ILE A 11 -15.20 27.82 8.66
CA ILE A 11 -14.98 26.83 7.58
C ILE A 11 -13.56 26.24 7.63
N TRP A 12 -12.64 26.86 8.37
CA TRP A 12 -11.23 26.46 8.48
C TRP A 12 -10.87 25.91 9.87
N GLU A 13 -11.79 25.23 10.55
CA GLU A 13 -11.36 24.29 11.57
C GLU A 13 -10.63 23.17 10.83
N CYS A 14 -9.31 23.29 10.75
CA CYS A 14 -8.42 22.17 10.52
C CYS A 14 -8.90 21.08 11.46
N VAL A 15 -9.48 20.03 10.90
CA VAL A 15 -9.71 18.79 11.65
C VAL A 15 -8.31 18.32 12.01
N GLU A 16 -7.85 18.74 13.18
CA GLU A 16 -6.62 18.29 13.78
C GLU A 16 -6.80 16.78 13.91
N SER A 17 -6.16 16.05 12.99
CA SER A 17 -6.28 14.60 12.93
C SER A 17 -5.85 14.08 14.29
N ALA A 18 -6.80 13.47 15.02
CA ALA A 18 -6.52 12.93 16.33
C ALA A 18 -5.25 12.08 16.27
N PRO A 19 -4.33 12.19 17.24
CA PRO A 19 -3.07 11.47 17.20
C PRO A 19 -3.35 9.98 17.01
N VAL A 20 -2.71 9.40 15.99
CA VAL A 20 -2.81 7.97 15.69
C VAL A 20 -2.39 7.21 16.93
N ARG A 21 -3.32 6.48 17.55
CA ARG A 21 -3.00 5.68 18.73
C ARG A 21 -2.04 4.58 18.31
N PRO A 22 -0.91 4.37 19.01
CA PRO A 22 -0.01 3.29 18.65
C PRO A 22 -0.74 1.94 18.75
N ILE A 23 -0.75 1.19 17.65
CA ILE A 23 -1.20 -0.19 17.61
C ILE A 23 0.03 -1.07 17.72
N ASP A 24 0.01 -2.01 18.66
CA ASP A 24 1.06 -3.02 18.80
C ASP A 24 0.85 -4.14 17.78
N LEU A 25 1.43 -3.96 16.58
CA LEU A 25 1.33 -4.92 15.47
C LEU A 25 1.98 -6.27 15.78
N GLU A 26 2.97 -6.33 16.67
CA GLU A 26 3.61 -7.59 17.07
C GLU A 26 2.62 -8.50 17.80
N ARG A 27 1.75 -7.89 18.62
CA ARG A 27 0.78 -8.65 19.41
C ARG A 27 -0.46 -9.07 18.64
N ILE A 28 -0.90 -8.27 17.66
CA ILE A 28 -2.18 -8.51 16.94
C ILE A 28 -2.02 -8.87 15.46
N GLY A 29 -0.80 -8.79 14.93
CA GLY A 29 -0.46 -9.01 13.53
C GLY A 29 -1.11 -10.23 12.87
N PRO A 30 -1.12 -11.42 13.49
CA PRO A 30 -1.72 -12.62 12.89
C PRO A 30 -3.23 -12.50 12.66
N GLY A 31 -3.91 -11.67 13.47
CA GLY A 31 -5.35 -11.42 13.38
C GLY A 31 -5.75 -10.24 12.50
N ILE A 32 -4.79 -9.39 12.10
CA ILE A 32 -5.09 -8.21 11.28
C ILE A 32 -5.39 -8.64 9.84
N LYS A 33 -6.61 -8.37 9.39
CA LYS A 33 -6.98 -8.46 7.98
C LYS A 33 -6.90 -7.12 7.27
N ARG A 34 -7.29 -6.04 7.95
CA ARG A 34 -7.33 -4.68 7.40
C ARG A 34 -6.52 -3.77 8.29
N LEU A 35 -5.56 -3.07 7.69
CA LEU A 35 -4.72 -2.09 8.36
C LEU A 35 -4.99 -0.72 7.74
N PRO A 36 -5.42 0.29 8.52
CA PRO A 36 -5.64 1.64 7.99
C PRO A 36 -4.34 2.24 7.42
N PRO A 37 -4.39 3.05 6.34
CA PRO A 37 -3.22 3.69 5.74
C PRO A 37 -2.32 4.46 6.71
N SER A 38 -2.89 5.00 7.80
CA SER A 38 -2.13 5.70 8.84
C SER A 38 -1.10 4.84 9.58
N TYR A 39 -1.18 3.52 9.47
CA TYR A 39 -0.24 2.57 10.08
C TYR A 39 0.66 1.88 9.04
N TRP A 40 0.61 2.31 7.78
CA TRP A 40 1.36 1.67 6.72
C TRP A 40 2.81 2.13 6.73
N GLU A 41 3.70 1.17 6.95
CA GLU A 41 5.14 1.38 6.98
C GLU A 41 5.81 0.86 5.69
N PRO A 42 7.02 1.33 5.37
CA PRO A 42 7.82 0.76 4.29
C PRO A 42 7.95 -0.77 4.42
N ARG A 43 7.99 -1.44 3.27
CA ARG A 43 8.03 -2.90 3.11
C ARG A 43 6.77 -3.64 3.54
N MET A 44 5.70 -2.96 3.94
CA MET A 44 4.41 -3.64 4.12
C MET A 44 3.86 -4.14 2.79
N LEU A 45 3.25 -5.32 2.83
CA LEU A 45 2.66 -6.00 1.69
C LEU A 45 1.15 -6.15 1.89
N PHE A 46 0.40 -5.85 0.84
CA PHE A 46 -1.05 -5.93 0.81
C PHE A 46 -1.49 -6.74 -0.41
N SER A 47 -2.58 -7.51 -0.29
CA SER A 47 -3.22 -8.17 -1.43
C SER A 47 -4.58 -7.55 -1.72
N GLY A 48 -5.12 -7.79 -2.92
CA GLY A 48 -6.50 -7.42 -3.27
C GLY A 48 -6.65 -6.15 -4.10
N ALA A 49 -5.55 -5.55 -4.56
CA ALA A 49 -5.64 -4.37 -5.41
C ALA A 49 -6.19 -4.75 -6.79
N SER A 50 -7.37 -4.23 -7.13
CA SER A 50 -8.04 -4.49 -8.41
C SER A 50 -7.17 -4.08 -9.59
N ASP A 51 -6.97 -4.99 -10.55
CA ASP A 51 -6.19 -4.75 -11.77
C ASP A 51 -6.71 -3.54 -12.55
N ALA A 52 -8.04 -3.37 -12.62
CA ALA A 52 -8.66 -2.24 -13.30
C ALA A 52 -8.26 -0.90 -12.66
N ARG A 53 -8.27 -0.84 -11.31
CA ARG A 53 -7.91 0.37 -10.57
C ARG A 53 -6.40 0.63 -10.62
N VAL A 54 -5.58 -0.41 -10.51
CA VAL A 54 -4.12 -0.25 -10.67
C VAL A 54 -3.77 0.19 -12.10
N LYS A 55 -4.48 -0.31 -13.12
CA LYS A 55 -4.30 0.11 -14.51
C LYS A 55 -4.66 1.56 -14.73
N GLU A 56 -5.74 2.03 -14.12
CA GLU A 56 -6.13 3.44 -14.14
C GLU A 56 -5.07 4.34 -13.49
N LEU A 57 -4.52 3.92 -12.35
CA LEU A 57 -3.54 4.70 -11.60
C LEU A 57 -2.14 4.70 -12.23
N THR A 58 -1.76 3.62 -12.90
CA THR A 58 -0.40 3.44 -13.44
C THR A 58 -0.32 3.60 -14.96
N GLY A 59 -1.44 3.54 -15.68
CA GLY A 59 -1.52 3.51 -17.14
C GLY A 59 -1.00 2.20 -17.78
N GLU A 60 -0.02 1.55 -17.16
CA GLU A 60 0.76 0.48 -17.76
C GLU A 60 0.52 -0.88 -17.10
N PHE A 61 0.29 -0.92 -15.78
CA PHE A 61 0.20 -2.17 -15.00
C PHE A 61 -1.24 -2.52 -14.58
N PRO A 62 -1.70 -3.77 -14.73
CA PRO A 62 -1.01 -4.88 -15.38
C PRO A 62 -1.02 -4.72 -16.90
N HIS A 63 -0.08 -5.37 -17.60
CA HIS A 63 -0.07 -5.42 -19.07
C HIS A 63 -1.33 -6.04 -19.66
N THR A 64 -1.96 -6.97 -18.95
CA THR A 64 -3.20 -7.61 -19.37
C THR A 64 -4.15 -7.61 -18.19
N VAL A 65 -5.31 -6.95 -18.34
CA VAL A 65 -6.39 -7.07 -17.37
C VAL A 65 -7.08 -8.40 -17.69
N ALA A 66 -6.93 -9.41 -16.82
CA ALA A 66 -7.60 -10.68 -17.01
C ALA A 66 -9.13 -10.46 -17.00
N SER A 67 -9.89 -11.27 -17.74
CA SER A 67 -11.35 -11.13 -17.88
C SER A 67 -12.16 -11.46 -16.62
N ARG A 68 -11.49 -11.80 -15.50
CA ARG A 68 -12.09 -12.05 -14.18
C ARG A 68 -11.54 -11.03 -13.19
N LYS A 69 -12.20 -10.88 -12.03
CA LYS A 69 -11.80 -10.05 -10.87
C LYS A 69 -10.38 -10.40 -10.39
N SER A 70 -9.39 -9.97 -11.15
CA SER A 70 -7.98 -10.19 -10.92
C SER A 70 -7.46 -9.06 -10.05
N THR A 71 -6.54 -9.42 -9.17
CA THR A 71 -5.94 -8.51 -8.22
C THR A 71 -4.46 -8.77 -8.12
N HIS A 72 -3.68 -7.73 -7.90
CA HIS A 72 -2.26 -7.85 -7.60
C HIS A 72 -1.95 -7.41 -6.17
N PRO A 73 -0.84 -7.91 -5.59
CA PRO A 73 -0.33 -7.35 -4.36
C PRO A 73 0.25 -5.95 -4.56
N LEU A 74 0.21 -5.13 -3.52
CA LEU A 74 0.88 -3.83 -3.42
C LEU A 74 1.95 -3.89 -2.35
N PHE A 75 3.08 -3.27 -2.66
CA PHE A 75 4.21 -3.12 -1.76
C PHE A 75 4.40 -1.64 -1.43
N VAL A 76 4.58 -1.33 -0.15
CA VAL A 76 4.85 0.05 0.32
C VAL A 76 6.33 0.36 0.15
N LEU A 77 6.64 1.32 -0.72
CA LEU A 77 8.01 1.75 -0.98
C LEU A 77 8.51 2.69 0.11
N LYS A 78 7.72 3.72 0.41
CA LYS A 78 8.06 4.75 1.40
C LYS A 78 6.82 5.51 1.86
N THR A 79 6.92 6.10 3.05
CA THR A 79 6.00 7.13 3.54
C THR A 79 6.47 8.51 3.07
N LEU A 80 5.52 9.38 2.73
CA LEU A 80 5.74 10.75 2.26
C LEU A 80 5.30 11.70 3.38
N GLN A 81 6.25 12.14 4.21
CA GLN A 81 6.03 13.14 5.28
C GLN A 81 4.77 12.90 6.14
N ASN A 82 4.45 11.63 6.42
CA ASN A 82 3.25 11.18 7.16
C ASN A 82 1.89 11.52 6.52
N LEU A 83 1.87 11.99 5.27
CA LEU A 83 0.64 12.40 4.57
C LEU A 83 0.14 11.33 3.59
N ALA A 84 1.06 10.58 2.97
CA ALA A 84 0.72 9.59 1.97
C ALA A 84 1.76 8.46 1.91
N GLN A 85 1.37 7.33 1.36
CA GLN A 85 2.27 6.23 1.06
C GLN A 85 2.53 6.17 -0.44
N ARG A 86 3.79 5.98 -0.82
CA ARG A 86 4.12 5.59 -2.19
C ARG A 86 4.20 4.08 -2.26
N VAL A 87 3.46 3.49 -3.19
CA VAL A 87 3.33 2.05 -3.36
C VAL A 87 3.70 1.65 -4.79
N CYS A 88 4.02 0.38 -4.99
CA CYS A 88 4.11 -0.23 -6.32
C CYS A 88 3.36 -1.56 -6.35
N PRO A 89 2.83 -1.95 -7.52
CA PRO A 89 2.29 -3.28 -7.68
C PRO A 89 3.40 -4.34 -7.73
N CYS A 90 3.05 -5.55 -7.29
CA CYS A 90 3.89 -6.72 -7.40
C CYS A 90 3.42 -7.62 -8.55
N SER A 91 4.36 -8.27 -9.23
CA SER A 91 4.05 -9.26 -10.25
C SER A 91 4.76 -10.58 -9.96
N THR A 92 4.15 -11.69 -10.37
CA THR A 92 4.84 -13.00 -10.40
C THR A 92 5.58 -13.21 -11.72
N LYS A 93 5.33 -12.37 -12.73
CA LYS A 93 6.09 -12.36 -13.98
C LYS A 93 7.34 -11.53 -13.78
N ASP A 94 8.42 -11.92 -14.44
CA ASP A 94 9.63 -11.12 -14.48
C ASP A 94 9.41 -9.91 -15.39
N TRP A 95 9.53 -8.71 -14.82
CA TRP A 95 9.39 -7.43 -15.51
C TRP A 95 10.76 -6.79 -15.82
N GLY A 96 11.86 -7.55 -15.69
CA GLY A 96 13.21 -6.98 -15.78
C GLY A 96 13.51 -6.00 -14.64
N VAL A 97 12.77 -6.10 -13.53
CA VAL A 97 12.90 -5.19 -12.39
C VAL A 97 14.14 -5.52 -11.58
N ARG A 98 14.68 -4.49 -10.92
CA ARG A 98 15.87 -4.62 -10.09
C ARG A 98 15.61 -5.39 -8.81
N ARG A 99 14.45 -5.21 -8.17
CA ARG A 99 14.16 -5.76 -6.84
C ARG A 99 13.00 -6.75 -6.85
N TYR A 100 13.09 -7.77 -6.02
CA TYR A 100 12.02 -8.75 -5.82
C TYR A 100 12.04 -9.31 -4.41
N ILE A 101 10.88 -9.81 -3.98
CA ILE A 101 10.72 -10.57 -2.75
C ILE A 101 10.90 -12.05 -3.10
N ARG A 102 11.85 -12.71 -2.45
CA ARG A 102 12.07 -14.15 -2.67
C ARG A 102 10.88 -14.99 -2.21
N LYS A 103 10.70 -16.15 -2.84
CA LYS A 103 9.73 -17.17 -2.41
C LYS A 103 10.13 -17.70 -1.02
N GLY A 104 9.14 -18.08 -0.20
CA GLY A 104 9.36 -18.67 1.12
C GLY A 104 9.72 -17.64 2.18
N CYS A 105 9.51 -16.35 1.91
CA CYS A 105 9.74 -15.30 2.88
C CYS A 105 8.65 -15.32 3.95
N VAL A 106 9.04 -15.37 5.22
CA VAL A 106 8.14 -15.23 6.36
C VAL A 106 7.94 -13.75 6.64
N LEU A 107 6.70 -13.27 6.52
CA LEU A 107 6.36 -11.88 6.73
C LEU A 107 6.25 -11.56 8.23
N HIS A 108 6.85 -10.45 8.66
CA HIS A 108 6.71 -9.93 10.01
C HIS A 108 5.25 -9.59 10.32
N TYR A 109 4.92 -9.63 11.61
CA TYR A 109 3.59 -9.47 12.21
C TYR A 109 2.60 -10.59 11.90
N SER A 110 2.51 -11.07 10.66
CA SER A 110 1.46 -12.02 10.27
C SER A 110 1.91 -13.48 10.25
N GLU A 111 3.22 -13.73 10.25
CA GLU A 111 3.87 -15.04 10.07
C GLU A 111 3.49 -15.74 8.75
N LYS A 112 2.82 -15.03 7.82
CA LYS A 112 2.46 -15.58 6.51
C LYS A 112 3.71 -15.80 5.67
N VAL A 113 3.71 -16.89 4.91
CA VAL A 113 4.82 -17.24 4.02
C VAL A 113 4.47 -16.89 2.56
N THR A 114 5.36 -16.20 1.86
CA THR A 114 5.19 -15.95 0.42
C THR A 114 5.31 -17.26 -0.36
N ASP A 115 4.32 -17.57 -1.18
CA ASP A 115 4.27 -18.82 -1.96
C ASP A 115 5.06 -18.73 -3.28
N ARG A 116 5.39 -17.51 -3.70
CA ARG A 116 5.98 -17.17 -5.00
C ARG A 116 7.00 -16.04 -4.89
N VAL A 117 7.88 -15.96 -5.89
CA VAL A 117 8.70 -14.77 -6.11
C VAL A 117 7.79 -13.62 -6.53
N SER A 118 7.94 -12.47 -5.88
CA SER A 118 7.16 -11.26 -6.16
C SER A 118 8.08 -10.14 -6.62
N TYR A 119 8.06 -9.85 -7.92
CA TYR A 119 8.82 -8.78 -8.55
C TYR A 119 8.18 -7.42 -8.24
N LEU A 120 8.99 -6.46 -7.76
CA LEU A 120 8.54 -5.12 -7.41
C LEU A 120 8.58 -4.22 -8.66
N VAL A 121 7.41 -3.89 -9.21
CA VAL A 121 7.31 -3.09 -10.45
C VAL A 121 7.34 -1.60 -10.11
N GLU A 122 8.50 -1.13 -9.64
CA GLU A 122 8.69 0.23 -9.12
C GLU A 122 8.50 1.34 -10.15
N SER A 123 8.72 1.03 -11.44
CA SER A 123 8.40 1.93 -12.56
C SER A 123 6.90 2.28 -12.60
N CYS A 124 6.03 1.38 -12.13
CA CYS A 124 4.59 1.58 -12.00
C CYS A 124 4.19 2.04 -10.59
N SER A 125 5.07 2.77 -9.89
CA SER A 125 4.76 3.29 -8.56
C SER A 125 3.83 4.50 -8.58
N PHE A 126 2.92 4.56 -7.61
CA PHE A 126 1.93 5.63 -7.48
C PHE A 126 1.74 6.00 -6.00
N ASN A 127 1.14 7.18 -5.76
CA ASN A 127 0.76 7.58 -4.41
C ASN A 127 -0.58 6.93 -4.07
N LEU A 128 -0.69 6.34 -2.88
CA LEU A 128 -1.89 5.67 -2.43
C LEU A 128 -3.08 6.64 -2.45
N PRO A 129 -4.17 6.33 -3.17
CA PRO A 129 -5.34 7.20 -3.18
C PRO A 129 -6.02 7.19 -1.81
N MET A 130 -6.54 8.35 -1.39
CA MET A 130 -7.36 8.49 -0.17
C MET A 130 -8.78 7.91 -0.34
N ASP A 131 -9.03 7.14 -1.40
CA ASP A 131 -10.31 6.50 -1.71
C ASP A 131 -10.52 5.26 -0.81
N PRO A 132 -11.53 5.26 0.07
CA PRO A 132 -11.85 4.10 0.90
C PRO A 132 -12.19 2.87 0.06
N ALA A 133 -12.83 3.04 -1.11
CA ALA A 133 -13.18 1.91 -1.97
C ALA A 133 -11.94 1.16 -2.48
N PHE A 134 -10.83 1.89 -2.68
CA PHE A 134 -9.55 1.28 -3.02
C PHE A 134 -8.92 0.62 -1.79
N THR A 135 -8.81 1.34 -0.68
CA THR A 135 -8.05 0.89 0.51
C THR A 135 -8.77 -0.21 1.32
N ASP A 136 -10.09 -0.20 1.42
CA ASP A 136 -10.87 -1.22 2.14
C ASP A 136 -10.86 -2.60 1.46
N SER A 137 -10.53 -2.63 0.17
CA SER A 137 -10.36 -3.87 -0.59
C SER A 137 -9.04 -4.57 -0.27
N LEU A 138 -8.09 -3.85 0.35
CA LEU A 138 -6.75 -4.34 0.60
C LEU A 138 -6.68 -5.15 1.89
N VAL A 139 -6.05 -6.31 1.79
CA VAL A 139 -5.82 -7.21 2.91
C VAL A 139 -4.35 -7.16 3.29
N PHE A 140 -4.08 -6.87 4.56
CA PHE A 140 -2.72 -6.85 5.10
C PHE A 140 -2.13 -8.27 5.08
N LEU A 141 -0.97 -8.40 4.43
CA LEU A 141 -0.23 -9.66 4.39
C LEU A 141 0.89 -9.71 5.41
N GLY A 142 1.42 -8.57 5.85
CA GLY A 142 2.57 -8.50 6.76
C GLY A 142 3.62 -7.51 6.26
N GLN A 143 4.73 -7.41 6.97
CA GLN A 143 5.88 -6.63 6.54
C GLN A 143 6.99 -7.56 6.02
N VAL A 144 7.57 -7.20 4.88
CA VAL A 144 8.67 -7.96 4.28
C VAL A 144 9.97 -7.66 5.04
N PRO A 145 10.65 -8.69 5.59
CA PRO A 145 12.00 -8.57 6.13
C PRO A 145 12.99 -8.11 5.05
N GLU A 146 14.00 -7.35 5.44
CA GLU A 146 14.97 -6.79 4.48
C GLU A 146 15.81 -7.88 3.81
N GLU A 147 16.14 -8.94 4.54
CA GLU A 147 16.84 -10.12 4.05
C GLU A 147 16.06 -10.95 3.02
N CYS A 148 14.76 -10.68 2.84
CA CYS A 148 13.96 -11.28 1.78
C CYS A 148 13.90 -10.43 0.51
N LEU A 149 14.37 -9.18 0.56
CA LEU A 149 14.44 -8.29 -0.59
C LEU A 149 15.77 -8.53 -1.30
N GLU A 150 15.69 -9.11 -2.50
CA GLU A 150 16.86 -9.38 -3.32
C GLU A 150 16.96 -8.35 -4.44
N GLU A 151 18.20 -8.02 -4.81
CA GLU A 151 18.49 -7.20 -5.99
C GLU A 151 19.14 -8.05 -7.07
N ARG A 152 18.75 -7.83 -8.32
CA ARG A 152 19.52 -8.32 -9.45
C ARG A 152 20.80 -7.53 -9.55
N GLY A 153 21.94 -8.23 -9.49
CA GLY A 153 23.23 -7.66 -9.87
C GLY A 153 23.16 -7.17 -11.32
N THR A 154 23.70 -5.97 -11.54
CA THR A 154 23.88 -5.35 -12.86
C THR A 154 24.81 -6.16 -13.75
#